data_AF-S8B520-F1
#
_entry.id   AF-S8B520-F1
#
_cell.length_a   1.000
_cell.length_b   1.000
_cell.length_c   1.000
_cell.angle_alpha   90.00
_cell.angle_beta   90.00
_cell.angle_gamma   90.00
#
_symmetry.space_group_name_H-M   'P 1'
#
loop_
_entity.id
_entity.type
_entity.pdbx_description
1 polymer ?
#
loop_
_entity_poly.entity_id
_entity_poly.type
_entity_poly.pdbx_seq_one_letter_code
_entity_poly.pdbx_strand_id
1 'polypeptide(L)'
;MMGELIKKYHRAICAANFLHDIERAGTPMTLNHYLNENLQNCWNGRLQKKWEEKAIDAQTSGLGSSTNGASEKMIRLKDLQRQNNIGTSGHTLQNIHDILKCYYKVACRRFVDNVCMQASDHYLVTGLEPPLRLFDPAWVIGLSNSQLEEIAGESTTTKRQRLRLRKEVQDLESGRRALVE
;
A
#
# COMPACT_ATOMS: atom_id res chain seq x y z
N MET A 1 -13.20 -24.16 12.83
CA MET A 1 -12.96 -22.71 12.68
C MET A 1 -11.59 -22.42 12.04
N MET A 2 -10.48 -22.89 12.60
CA MET A 2 -9.12 -22.61 12.06
C MET A 2 -8.91 -23.05 10.60
N GLY A 3 -9.44 -24.21 10.18
CA GLY A 3 -9.32 -24.66 8.79
C GLY A 3 -9.99 -23.72 7.77
N GLU A 4 -11.18 -23.22 8.07
CA GLU A 4 -11.90 -22.28 7.19
C GLU A 4 -11.22 -20.91 7.17
N LEU A 5 -10.66 -20.47 8.30
CA LEU A 5 -9.85 -19.27 8.37
C LEU A 5 -8.63 -19.37 7.43
N ILE A 6 -7.90 -20.48 7.52
CA ILE A 6 -6.74 -20.75 6.66
C ILE A 6 -7.12 -20.76 5.18
N LYS A 7 -8.27 -21.35 4.81
CA LYS A 7 -8.77 -21.33 3.43
C LYS A 7 -9.03 -19.90 2.92
N LYS A 8 -9.61 -19.03 3.75
CA LYS A 8 -9.84 -17.62 3.37
C LYS A 8 -8.54 -16.85 3.16
N TYR A 9 -7.55 -17.04 4.03
CA TYR A 9 -6.22 -16.47 3.83
C TYR A 9 -5.53 -17.02 2.57
N HIS A 10 -5.67 -18.32 2.28
CA HIS A 10 -5.15 -18.88 1.03
C HIS A 10 -5.78 -18.23 -0.20
N ARG A 11 -7.08 -17.95 -0.19
CA ARG A 11 -7.74 -17.23 -1.30
C ARG A 11 -7.14 -15.84 -1.52
N ALA A 12 -6.90 -15.09 -0.43
CA ALA A 12 -6.25 -13.77 -0.50
C ALA A 12 -4.83 -13.86 -1.10
N ILE A 13 -4.04 -14.86 -0.66
CA ILE A 13 -2.69 -15.11 -1.19
C ILE A 13 -2.74 -15.51 -2.67
N CYS A 14 -3.66 -16.39 -3.05
CA CYS A 14 -3.87 -16.77 -4.46
C CYS A 14 -4.22 -15.56 -5.33
N ALA A 15 -5.06 -14.65 -4.84
CA ALA A 15 -5.39 -13.41 -5.56
C ALA A 15 -4.16 -12.51 -5.74
N ALA A 16 -3.32 -12.36 -4.70
CA ALA A 16 -2.09 -11.60 -4.81
C ALA A 16 -1.10 -12.22 -5.82
N ASN A 17 -0.96 -13.55 -5.81
CA ASN A 17 -0.12 -14.27 -6.79
C ASN A 17 -0.66 -14.12 -8.21
N PHE A 18 -1.98 -14.20 -8.39
CA PHE A 18 -2.62 -13.96 -9.68
C PHE A 18 -2.33 -12.55 -10.22
N LEU A 19 -2.43 -11.52 -9.36
CA LEU A 19 -2.05 -10.15 -9.74
C LEU A 19 -0.56 -10.04 -10.10
N HIS A 20 0.31 -10.76 -9.39
CA HIS A 20 1.74 -10.80 -9.68
C HIS A 20 2.02 -11.42 -11.06
N ASP A 21 1.34 -12.53 -11.38
CA ASP A 21 1.49 -13.23 -12.64
C ASP A 21 0.99 -12.37 -13.82
N ILE A 22 -0.11 -11.64 -13.64
CA ILE A 22 -0.61 -10.68 -14.64
C ILE A 22 0.44 -9.62 -14.96
N GLU A 23 1.04 -9.00 -13.95
CA GLU A 23 2.00 -7.91 -14.17
C GLU A 23 3.36 -8.41 -14.70
N ARG A 24 3.74 -9.67 -14.45
CA ARG A 24 5.03 -10.24 -14.92
C ARG A 24 4.96 -10.96 -16.24
N ALA A 25 3.93 -11.77 -16.48
CA ALA A 25 3.79 -12.57 -17.69
C ALA A 25 2.96 -11.85 -18.77
N GLY A 26 2.20 -10.82 -18.37
CA GLY A 26 1.40 -10.02 -19.29
C GLY A 26 2.23 -9.13 -20.20
N THR A 27 1.62 -8.71 -21.32
CA THR A 27 2.21 -7.70 -22.19
C THR A 27 2.15 -6.34 -21.48
N PRO A 28 3.27 -5.59 -21.37
CA PRO A 28 3.27 -4.26 -20.77
C PRO A 28 2.32 -3.31 -21.49
N MET A 29 1.17 -3.05 -20.87
CA MET A 29 0.13 -2.21 -21.45
C MET A 29 -0.55 -1.36 -20.36
N THR A 30 -0.83 -0.11 -20.70
CA THR A 30 -1.59 0.79 -19.84
C THR A 30 -2.39 1.76 -20.69
N LEU A 31 -3.64 1.98 -20.30
CA LEU A 31 -4.51 3.04 -20.84
C LEU A 31 -4.42 4.32 -20.01
N ASN A 32 -3.55 4.34 -19.00
CA ASN A 32 -3.42 5.46 -18.11
C ASN A 32 -2.68 6.63 -18.79
N HIS A 33 -3.35 7.77 -18.90
CA HIS A 33 -2.82 9.01 -19.49
C HIS A 33 -1.54 9.52 -18.81
N TYR A 34 -1.33 9.20 -17.53
CA TYR A 34 -0.11 9.55 -16.79
C TYR A 34 1.17 8.99 -17.43
N LEU A 35 1.08 7.92 -18.24
CA LEU A 35 2.26 7.44 -18.98
C LEU A 35 2.81 8.54 -19.90
N ASN A 36 1.93 9.19 -20.67
CA ASN A 36 2.32 10.21 -21.63
C ASN A 36 2.85 11.47 -20.91
N GLU A 37 2.21 11.87 -19.82
CA GLU A 37 2.67 12.98 -19.00
C GLU A 37 4.06 12.70 -18.39
N ASN A 38 4.27 11.49 -17.85
CA ASN A 38 5.57 11.09 -17.30
C ASN A 38 6.67 11.05 -18.36
N LEU A 39 6.34 10.64 -19.59
CA LEU A 39 7.24 10.67 -20.74
C LEU A 39 7.62 12.10 -21.12
N GLN A 40 6.64 12.99 -21.27
CA GLN A 40 6.88 14.40 -21.57
C GLN A 40 7.75 15.05 -20.49
N ASN A 41 7.48 14.78 -19.21
CA ASN A 41 8.30 15.28 -18.11
C ASN A 41 9.74 14.75 -18.15
N CYS A 42 9.93 13.47 -18.47
CA CYS A 42 11.27 12.90 -18.65
C CYS A 42 12.00 13.53 -19.85
N TRP A 43 11.32 13.74 -20.97
CA TRP A 43 11.88 14.34 -22.17
C TRP A 43 12.27 15.81 -21.92
N ASN A 44 11.35 16.59 -21.36
CA ASN A 44 11.57 18.00 -21.01
C ASN A 44 12.70 18.15 -20.00
N GLY A 45 12.72 17.33 -18.94
CA GLY A 45 13.78 17.37 -17.93
C GLY A 45 15.16 17.02 -18.50
N ARG A 46 15.26 16.11 -19.46
CA ARG A 46 16.53 15.83 -20.14
C ARG A 46 16.96 16.96 -21.07
N LEU A 47 16.01 17.48 -21.85
CA LEU A 47 16.26 18.58 -22.75
C LEU A 47 16.75 19.80 -21.97
N GLN A 48 16.10 20.10 -20.85
CA GLN A 48 16.51 21.14 -19.91
C GLN A 48 17.93 20.90 -19.37
N LYS A 49 18.27 19.69 -18.90
CA LYS A 49 19.65 19.41 -18.42
C LYS A 49 20.71 19.64 -19.51
N LYS A 50 20.45 19.17 -20.73
CA LYS A 50 21.33 19.39 -21.87
C LYS A 50 21.48 20.87 -22.22
N TRP A 51 20.43 21.65 -21.99
CA TRP A 51 20.44 23.09 -22.19
C TRP A 51 21.20 23.81 -21.08
N GLU A 52 21.04 23.39 -19.83
CA GLU A 52 21.80 23.90 -18.69
C GLU A 52 23.31 23.63 -18.85
N GLU A 53 23.69 22.48 -19.40
CA GLU A 53 25.10 22.16 -19.71
C GLU A 53 25.72 23.07 -20.79
N LYS A 54 24.90 23.56 -21.73
CA LYS A 54 25.34 24.43 -22.84
C LYS A 54 25.00 25.90 -22.64
N ALA A 55 24.33 26.23 -21.54
CA ALA A 55 23.92 27.57 -21.22
C ALA A 55 25.16 28.42 -20.92
N ILE A 56 25.19 29.61 -21.50
CA ILE A 56 26.19 30.63 -21.20
C ILE A 56 25.49 31.69 -20.38
N ASP A 57 26.10 32.12 -19.28
CA ASP A 57 25.61 33.26 -18.51
C ASP A 57 25.67 34.53 -19.37
N ALA A 58 24.52 35.20 -19.53
CA ALA A 58 24.41 36.37 -20.40
C ALA A 58 25.39 37.49 -20.00
N GLN A 59 25.71 37.60 -18.70
CA GLN A 59 26.64 38.59 -18.17
C GLN A 59 28.08 38.37 -18.63
N THR A 60 28.56 37.13 -18.71
CA THR A 60 29.94 36.79 -19.10
C THR A 60 30.18 36.97 -20.60
N SER A 61 29.10 36.98 -21.40
CA SER A 61 29.15 37.12 -22.86
C SER A 61 29.13 38.56 -23.37
N GLY A 62 29.04 39.57 -22.49
CA GLY A 62 29.04 40.98 -22.86
C GLY A 62 27.74 41.50 -23.49
N LEU A 63 26.68 40.67 -23.54
CA LEU A 63 25.37 41.02 -24.11
C LEU A 63 24.27 41.25 -23.04
N GLY A 64 24.57 41.10 -21.75
CA GLY A 64 23.57 41.25 -20.69
C GLY A 64 23.29 42.72 -20.33
N SER A 65 22.04 43.17 -20.46
CA SER A 65 21.57 44.39 -19.79
C SER A 65 21.30 44.05 -18.32
N SER A 66 21.96 44.74 -17.40
CA SER A 66 21.76 44.57 -15.95
C SER A 66 20.41 45.13 -15.53
N THR A 67 19.33 44.38 -15.73
CA THR A 67 18.05 44.67 -15.11
C THR A 67 17.60 43.46 -14.30
N ASN A 68 17.70 43.61 -12.97
CA ASN A 68 17.06 42.78 -11.95
C ASN A 68 17.60 41.35 -11.74
N GLY A 69 18.78 41.22 -11.12
CA GLY A 69 19.15 40.16 -10.16
C GLY A 69 19.07 38.66 -10.52
N ALA A 70 18.45 38.28 -11.64
CA ALA A 70 18.34 36.92 -12.12
C ALA A 70 19.35 36.73 -13.25
N SER A 71 20.28 35.77 -13.08
CA SER A 71 21.23 35.41 -14.13
C SER A 71 20.46 34.77 -15.29
N GLU A 72 20.19 35.54 -16.34
CA GLU A 72 19.61 35.03 -17.58
C GLU A 72 20.62 34.13 -18.28
N LYS A 73 20.19 32.89 -18.56
CA LYS A 73 20.98 31.89 -19.27
C LYS A 73 20.63 31.92 -20.76
N MET A 74 21.61 32.11 -21.62
CA MET A 74 21.42 32.15 -23.07
C MET A 74 21.99 30.91 -23.76
N ILE A 75 21.31 30.44 -24.81
CA ILE A 75 21.74 29.31 -25.62
C ILE A 75 21.91 29.79 -27.07
N ARG A 76 23.04 29.46 -27.70
CA ARG A 76 23.28 29.84 -29.10
C ARG A 76 22.46 28.94 -30.02
N LEU A 77 21.80 29.53 -31.02
CA LEU A 77 20.98 28.81 -32.01
C LEU A 77 21.75 27.70 -32.74
N LYS A 78 23.06 27.88 -32.97
CA LYS A 78 23.93 26.87 -33.60
C LYS A 78 24.07 25.59 -32.75
N ASP A 79 23.96 25.70 -31.43
CA ASP A 79 24.03 24.56 -30.52
C ASP A 79 22.73 23.73 -30.49
N LEU A 80 21.62 24.33 -30.92
CA LEU A 80 20.34 23.65 -31.15
C LEU A 80 20.40 22.76 -32.41
N GLN A 81 21.01 23.23 -33.49
CA GLN A 81 21.14 22.45 -34.73
C GLN A 81 22.03 21.21 -34.58
N ARG A 82 23.10 21.30 -33.77
CA ARG A 82 24.00 20.15 -33.51
C ARG A 82 23.33 19.03 -32.69
N GLN A 83 22.29 19.34 -31.91
CA GLN A 83 21.60 18.35 -31.06
C GLN A 83 20.76 17.35 -31.87
N ASN A 84 20.18 17.75 -32.99
CA ASN A 84 19.35 16.87 -33.82
C ASN A 84 20.14 15.76 -34.54
N ASN A 85 21.47 15.85 -34.60
CA ASN A 85 22.34 14.91 -35.32
C ASN A 85 23.02 13.85 -34.42
N ILE A 86 22.63 13.74 -33.14
CA ILE A 86 23.18 12.73 -32.23
C ILE A 86 22.67 11.35 -32.65
N GLY A 87 23.60 10.42 -32.93
CA GLY A 87 23.38 9.12 -33.55
C GLY A 87 22.10 8.39 -33.10
N THR A 88 21.30 8.01 -34.10
CA THR A 88 19.95 7.45 -34.00
C THR A 88 19.84 6.26 -33.04
N SER A 89 20.91 5.49 -32.85
CA SER A 89 20.95 4.31 -31.98
C SER A 89 20.94 4.64 -30.49
N GLY A 90 21.80 5.57 -30.03
CA GLY A 90 21.89 5.97 -28.62
C GLY A 90 20.63 6.70 -28.14
N HIS A 91 20.04 7.53 -29.02
CA HIS A 91 18.78 8.19 -28.74
C HIS A 91 17.61 7.20 -28.63
N THR A 92 17.56 6.20 -29.52
CA THR A 92 16.54 5.15 -29.47
C THR A 92 16.64 4.32 -28.19
N LEU A 93 17.86 3.91 -27.79
CA LEU A 93 18.08 3.18 -26.54
C LEU A 93 17.58 3.97 -25.33
N GLN A 94 17.92 5.25 -25.27
CA GLN A 94 17.49 6.12 -24.16
C GLN A 94 15.97 6.27 -24.12
N ASN A 95 15.32 6.44 -25.28
CA ASN A 95 13.86 6.55 -25.34
C ASN A 95 13.17 5.28 -24.87
N ILE A 96 13.65 4.10 -25.27
CA ILE A 96 13.13 2.81 -24.79
C ILE A 96 13.27 2.73 -23.27
N HIS A 97 14.44 3.07 -22.74
CA HIS A 97 14.67 3.08 -21.30
C HIS A 97 13.66 3.98 -20.56
N ASP A 98 13.38 5.17 -21.08
CA ASP A 98 12.46 6.10 -20.42
C ASP A 98 11.00 5.65 -20.53
N ILE A 99 10.61 5.05 -21.65
CA ILE A 99 9.29 4.40 -21.79
C ILE A 99 9.13 3.32 -20.74
N LEU A 100 10.11 2.43 -20.60
CA LEU A 100 10.07 1.36 -19.60
C LEU A 100 10.04 1.92 -18.17
N LYS A 101 10.83 2.94 -17.87
CA LYS A 101 10.87 3.59 -16.56
C LYS A 101 9.53 4.26 -16.20
N CYS A 102 8.93 4.99 -17.14
CA CYS A 102 7.65 5.64 -16.94
C CYS A 102 6.51 4.61 -16.83
N TYR A 103 6.54 3.55 -17.65
CA TYR A 103 5.61 2.43 -17.54
C TYR A 103 5.70 1.77 -16.17
N TYR A 104 6.91 1.44 -15.70
CA TYR A 104 7.13 0.80 -14.41
C TYR A 104 6.54 1.63 -13.25
N LYS A 105 6.70 2.96 -13.28
CA LYS A 105 6.08 3.84 -12.27
C LYS A 105 4.57 3.71 -12.20
N VAL A 106 3.91 3.64 -13.35
CA VAL A 106 2.44 3.49 -13.44
C VAL A 106 2.03 2.08 -12.99
N ALA A 107 2.72 1.06 -13.49
CA ALA A 107 2.44 -0.35 -13.17
C ALA A 107 2.61 -0.63 -11.67
N CYS A 108 3.66 -0.12 -11.02
CA CYS A 108 3.85 -0.31 -9.57
C CYS A 108 2.72 0.28 -8.74
N ARG A 109 2.26 1.50 -9.08
CA ARG A 109 1.13 2.12 -8.36
C ARG A 109 -0.13 1.29 -8.52
N ARG A 110 -0.46 0.92 -9.77
CA ARG A 110 -1.60 0.06 -10.09
C ARG A 110 -1.54 -1.27 -9.34
N PHE A 111 -0.37 -1.92 -9.31
CA PHE A 111 -0.18 -3.20 -8.66
C PHE A 111 -0.41 -3.11 -7.16
N VAL A 112 0.19 -2.13 -6.49
CA VAL A 112 0.01 -1.91 -5.04
C VAL A 112 -1.46 -1.63 -4.73
N ASP A 113 -2.11 -0.73 -5.49
CA ASP A 113 -3.52 -0.42 -5.30
C ASP A 113 -4.39 -1.67 -5.48
N ASN A 114 -4.14 -2.48 -6.51
CA ASN A 114 -4.88 -3.71 -6.75
C ASN A 114 -4.67 -4.77 -5.67
N VAL A 115 -3.45 -4.93 -5.15
CA VAL A 115 -3.19 -5.86 -4.04
C VAL A 115 -3.93 -5.39 -2.78
N CYS A 116 -3.84 -4.10 -2.45
CA CYS A 116 -4.55 -3.53 -1.31
C CYS A 116 -6.07 -3.67 -1.43
N MET A 117 -6.66 -3.32 -2.57
CA MET A 117 -8.11 -3.37 -2.76
C MET A 117 -8.65 -4.80 -2.94
N GLN A 118 -8.00 -5.61 -3.78
CA GLN A 118 -8.54 -6.91 -4.18
C GLN A 118 -8.05 -8.04 -3.27
N ALA A 119 -6.75 -8.16 -3.05
CA ALA A 119 -6.22 -9.28 -2.27
C ALA A 119 -6.44 -9.09 -0.76
N SER A 120 -6.26 -7.87 -0.27
CA SER A 120 -6.37 -7.56 1.16
C SER A 120 -7.78 -7.11 1.54
N ASP A 121 -8.25 -5.96 1.06
CA ASP A 121 -9.49 -5.35 1.53
C ASP A 121 -10.70 -6.25 1.23
N HIS A 122 -10.87 -6.64 -0.03
CA HIS A 122 -12.00 -7.50 -0.43
C HIS A 122 -11.99 -8.86 0.26
N TYR A 123 -10.87 -9.61 0.27
CA TYR A 123 -10.88 -10.96 0.85
C TYR A 123 -10.76 -11.00 2.37
N LEU A 124 -10.15 -9.99 3.01
CA LEU A 124 -9.85 -10.03 4.45
C LEU A 124 -10.71 -9.08 5.30
N VAL A 125 -11.26 -8.00 4.73
CA VAL A 125 -11.88 -6.93 5.52
C VAL A 125 -13.33 -6.67 5.12
N THR A 126 -13.57 -6.17 3.91
CA THR A 126 -14.85 -5.57 3.49
C THR A 126 -15.71 -6.46 2.62
N GLY A 127 -15.19 -7.59 2.15
CA GLY A 127 -15.92 -8.47 1.23
C GLY A 127 -17.18 -9.10 1.82
N LEU A 128 -17.82 -9.94 1.01
CA LEU A 128 -19.02 -10.68 1.44
C LEU A 128 -18.68 -11.80 2.44
N GLU A 129 -17.46 -12.34 2.40
CA GLU A 129 -17.03 -13.45 3.25
C GLU A 129 -15.72 -13.18 4.00
N PRO A 130 -15.55 -12.07 4.75
CA PRO A 130 -14.31 -11.82 5.46
C PRO A 130 -14.05 -12.92 6.50
N PRO A 131 -12.78 -13.16 6.86
CA PRO A 131 -12.38 -13.96 8.02
C PRO A 131 -13.20 -13.67 9.27
N LEU A 132 -13.48 -12.39 9.55
CA LEU A 132 -14.25 -11.97 10.72
C LEU A 132 -15.71 -12.46 10.68
N ARG A 133 -16.30 -12.64 9.49
CA ARG A 133 -17.64 -13.23 9.34
C ARG A 133 -17.71 -14.70 9.72
N LEU A 134 -16.57 -15.37 9.92
CA LEU A 134 -16.58 -16.72 10.50
C LEU A 134 -17.07 -16.72 11.95
N PHE A 135 -16.98 -15.57 12.63
CA PHE A 135 -17.52 -15.36 13.96
C PHE A 135 -18.90 -14.71 13.87
N ASP A 136 -19.89 -15.50 13.44
CA ASP A 136 -21.28 -15.07 13.29
C ASP A 136 -22.09 -15.43 14.56
N PRO A 137 -23.06 -14.61 14.99
CA PRO A 137 -24.08 -15.01 15.96
C PRO A 137 -24.64 -16.43 15.76
N ALA A 138 -24.89 -16.84 14.52
CA ALA A 138 -25.35 -18.20 14.22
C ALA A 138 -24.34 -19.28 14.62
N TRP A 139 -23.05 -18.99 14.48
CA TRP A 139 -21.98 -19.87 14.94
C TRP A 139 -21.95 -19.96 16.48
N VAL A 140 -22.14 -18.82 17.18
CA VAL A 140 -22.17 -18.78 18.65
C VAL A 140 -23.35 -19.59 19.20
N ILE A 141 -24.53 -19.48 18.58
CA ILE A 141 -25.73 -20.22 18.97
C ILE A 141 -25.55 -21.73 18.76
N GLY A 142 -24.76 -22.14 17.76
CA GLY A 142 -24.48 -23.54 17.46
C GLY A 142 -23.48 -24.23 18.40
N LEU A 143 -22.89 -23.52 19.37
CA LEU A 143 -21.91 -24.10 20.30
C LEU A 143 -22.57 -25.05 21.30
N SER A 144 -21.93 -26.20 21.54
CA SER A 144 -22.38 -27.12 22.58
C SER A 144 -22.05 -26.59 23.99
N ASN A 145 -22.77 -27.04 25.01
CA ASN A 145 -22.49 -26.68 26.41
C ASN A 145 -21.04 -27.00 26.82
N SER A 146 -20.46 -28.09 26.31
CA SER A 146 -19.07 -28.44 26.59
C SER A 146 -18.07 -27.46 25.94
N GLN A 147 -18.34 -27.00 24.72
CA GLN A 147 -17.53 -26.00 24.04
C GLN A 147 -17.68 -24.63 24.70
N LEU A 148 -18.89 -24.29 25.16
CA LEU A 148 -19.15 -23.05 25.88
C LEU A 148 -18.40 -23.03 27.21
N GLU A 149 -18.38 -24.15 27.93
CA GLU A 149 -17.63 -24.32 29.17
C GLU A 149 -16.12 -24.28 28.94
N GLU A 150 -15.62 -24.76 27.79
CA GLU A 150 -14.21 -24.65 27.44
C GLU A 150 -13.81 -23.18 27.12
N ILE A 151 -14.66 -22.45 26.39
CA ILE A 151 -14.36 -21.08 25.93
C ILE A 151 -14.61 -20.04 27.02
N ALA A 152 -15.75 -20.15 27.72
CA ALA A 152 -16.25 -19.15 28.66
C ALA A 152 -16.40 -19.69 30.10
N GLY A 153 -16.14 -20.98 30.31
CA GLY A 153 -16.19 -21.57 31.65
C GLY A 153 -15.06 -21.08 32.52
N GLU A 154 -15.39 -20.85 33.78
CA GLU A 154 -14.39 -20.46 34.78
C GLU A 154 -13.44 -21.62 35.09
N SER A 155 -12.17 -21.28 35.32
CA SER A 155 -11.20 -22.26 35.81
C SER A 155 -11.65 -22.88 37.14
N THR A 156 -11.26 -24.13 37.38
CA THR A 156 -11.63 -24.86 38.61
C THR A 156 -11.14 -24.15 39.88
N THR A 157 -9.98 -23.50 39.82
CA THR A 157 -9.43 -22.70 40.92
C THR A 157 -10.27 -21.46 41.17
N THR A 158 -10.66 -20.72 40.12
CA THR A 158 -11.55 -19.56 40.22
C THR A 158 -12.92 -19.96 40.79
N LYS A 159 -13.50 -21.07 40.31
CA LYS A 159 -14.78 -21.60 40.84
C LYS A 159 -14.70 -21.89 42.34
N ARG A 160 -13.62 -22.57 42.77
CA ARG A 160 -13.40 -22.89 44.19
C ARG A 160 -13.21 -21.64 45.05
N GLN A 161 -12.44 -20.68 44.56
CA GLN A 161 -12.22 -19.41 45.25
C GLN A 161 -13.51 -18.63 45.40
N ARG A 162 -14.33 -18.55 44.34
CA ARG A 162 -15.65 -17.90 44.38
C ARG A 162 -16.57 -18.58 45.41
N LEU A 163 -16.60 -19.91 45.43
CA LEU A 163 -17.42 -20.65 46.40
C LEU A 163 -17.00 -20.37 47.84
N ARG A 164 -15.68 -20.36 48.10
CA ARG A 164 -15.12 -20.01 49.42
C ARG A 164 -15.50 -18.59 49.83
N LEU A 165 -15.27 -17.60 48.96
CA LEU A 165 -15.58 -16.20 49.24
C LEU A 165 -17.09 -15.97 49.45
N ARG A 166 -17.95 -16.63 48.66
CA ARG A 166 -19.41 -16.57 48.88
C ARG A 166 -19.80 -17.10 50.25
N LYS A 167 -19.19 -18.20 50.69
CA LYS A 167 -19.43 -18.75 52.02
C LYS A 167 -18.96 -17.78 53.11
N GLU A 168 -17.76 -17.23 52.97
CA GLU A 168 -17.22 -16.25 53.92
C GLU A 168 -18.10 -15.00 54.04
N VAL A 169 -18.59 -14.48 52.91
CA VAL A 169 -19.56 -13.36 52.90
C VAL A 169 -20.84 -13.75 53.64
N GLN A 170 -21.40 -14.94 53.38
CA GLN A 170 -22.61 -15.40 54.04
C GLN A 170 -22.43 -15.56 55.57
N ASP A 171 -21.29 -16.07 56.00
CA ASP A 171 -20.94 -16.26 57.41
C ASP A 171 -20.78 -14.89 58.10
N LEU A 172 -20.07 -13.95 57.47
CA LEU A 172 -19.89 -12.58 57.96
C LEU A 172 -21.22 -11.80 58.02
N GLU A 173 -22.10 -11.95 57.03
CA GLU A 173 -23.43 -11.32 57.05
C GLU A 173 -24.31 -11.86 58.16
N SER A 174 -24.24 -13.16 58.44
CA SER A 174 -25.00 -13.80 59.50
C SER A 174 -24.48 -13.38 60.88
N GLY A 175 -23.15 -13.32 61.05
CA GLY A 175 -22.53 -12.76 62.25
C GLY A 175 -22.89 -11.29 62.47
N ARG A 176 -22.89 -10.47 61.42
CA ARG A 176 -23.32 -9.07 61.49
C ARG A 176 -24.78 -8.94 61.93
N ARG A 177 -25.69 -9.77 61.40
CA ARG A 177 -27.11 -9.76 61.80
C ARG A 177 -27.28 -10.11 63.28
N ALA A 178 -26.57 -11.14 63.76
CA ALA A 178 -26.62 -11.55 65.16
C ALA A 178 -26.01 -10.55 66.15
N LEU A 179 -25.19 -9.60 65.69
CA LEU A 179 -24.62 -8.52 66.52
C LEU A 179 -25.50 -7.26 66.56
N VAL A 180 -26.53 -7.17 65.71
CA VAL A 180 -27.44 -6.01 65.60
C VAL A 180 -28.81 -6.31 66.24
N GLU A 181 -29.08 -7.59 66.53
CA GLU A 181 -30.20 -8.07 67.37
C GLU A 181 -29.83 -8.03 68.87
#